data_AF-A0A2S1SLM3-F1
#
_entry.id   AF-A0A2S1SLM3-F1
#
_cell.length_a   1.000
_cell.length_b   1.000
_cell.length_c   1.000
_cell.angle_alpha   90.00
_cell.angle_beta   90.00
_cell.angle_gamma   90.00
#
_symmetry.space_group_name_H-M   'P 1'
#
loop_
_entity.id
_entity.type
_entity.pdbx_description
1 polymer ?
#
loop_
_entity_poly.entity_id
_entity_poly.type
_entity_poly.pdbx_seq_one_letter_code
_entity_poly.pdbx_strand_id
1 'polypeptide(L)' 'MPARVKVLLDRLEEIKAMDKSDMSRAERKALRKEVRAIKSELRSTGGGVYLSVGAIIIIILLLILLL' A
#
# COMPACT_ATOMS: atom_id res chain seq x y z
N MET A 1 -1.44 -1.73 -20.56
CA MET A 1 -0.72 -1.92 -19.28
C MET A 1 -1.15 -3.24 -18.65
N PRO A 2 -0.27 -4.00 -17.98
CA PRO A 2 -0.64 -5.23 -17.29
C PRO A 2 -1.72 -4.95 -16.23
N ALA A 3 -2.72 -5.81 -16.10
CA ALA A 3 -3.84 -5.62 -15.16
C ALA A 3 -3.36 -5.39 -13.70
N ARG A 4 -2.31 -6.11 -13.29
CA ARG A 4 -1.69 -5.97 -11.97
C ARG A 4 -1.04 -4.60 -11.73
N VAL A 5 -0.39 -4.03 -12.75
CA VAL A 5 0.22 -2.69 -12.66
C VAL A 5 -0.86 -1.63 -12.45
N LYS A 6 -1.99 -1.76 -13.14
CA LYS A 6 -3.12 -0.84 -12.97
C LYS A 6 -3.66 -0.88 -11.54
N VAL A 7 -3.88 -2.07 -10.97
CA VAL A 7 -4.34 -2.23 -9.57
C VAL A 7 -3.39 -1.56 -8.57
N LEU A 8 -2.08 -1.72 -8.77
CA LEU A 8 -1.06 -1.10 -7.91
C LEU A 8 -1.07 0.43 -8.01
N LEU A 9 -1.27 0.98 -9.21
CA LEU A 9 -1.39 2.42 -9.42
C LEU A 9 -2.69 2.98 -8.82
N ASP A 10 -3.82 2.31 -9.03
CA ASP A 10 -5.12 2.69 -8.47
C ASP A 10 -5.04 2.74 -6.93
N ARG A 11 -4.36 1.77 -6.29
CA ARG A 11 -4.13 1.78 -4.83
C ARG A 11 -3.24 2.93 -4.36
N LEU A 12 -2.22 3.30 -5.13
CA LEU A 12 -1.39 4.47 -4.82
C LEU A 12 -2.21 5.76 -4.87
N GLU A 13 -3.14 5.88 -5.82
CA GLU A 13 -4.04 7.02 -5.92
C GLU A 13 -5.01 7.07 -4.74
N GLU A 14 -5.58 5.93 -4.34
CA GLU A 14 -6.43 5.82 -3.15
C GLU A 14 -5.71 6.30 -1.89
N ILE A 15 -4.51 5.78 -1.61
CA ILE A 15 -3.70 6.20 -0.44
C ILE A 15 -3.35 7.68 -0.51
N LYS A 16 -3.10 8.21 -1.72
CA LYS A 16 -2.82 9.64 -1.93
C LYS A 16 -4.04 10.50 -1.60
N ALA A 17 -5.24 10.05 -1.99
CA ALA A 17 -6.50 10.76 -1.78
C ALA A 17 -7.07 10.64 -0.36
N MET A 18 -6.64 9.66 0.44
CA MET A 18 -7.05 9.52 1.85
C MET A 18 -6.72 10.77 2.67
N ASP A 19 -7.68 11.24 3.46
CA ASP A 19 -7.43 12.12 4.60
C ASP A 19 -6.70 11.34 5.71
N LYS A 20 -5.67 11.96 6.29
CA LYS A 20 -4.73 11.34 7.24
C LYS A 20 -4.62 12.14 8.54
N SER A 21 -5.50 13.12 8.70
CA SER A 21 -5.61 14.01 9.86
C SER A 21 -5.71 13.19 11.16
N ASP A 22 -6.68 12.28 11.22
CA ASP A 22 -7.03 11.49 12.42
C ASP A 22 -6.22 10.20 12.59
N MET A 23 -5.36 9.86 11.64
CA MET A 23 -4.61 8.60 11.70
C MET A 23 -3.57 8.60 12.83
N SER A 24 -3.35 7.45 13.47
CA SER A 24 -2.26 7.30 14.42
C SER A 24 -0.89 7.36 13.72
N ARG A 25 0.19 7.58 14.50
CA ARG A 25 1.56 7.52 13.96
C ARG A 25 1.88 6.14 13.37
N ALA A 26 1.30 5.08 13.93
CA ALA A 26 1.50 3.71 13.49
C ALA A 26 0.83 3.46 12.13
N GLU A 27 -0.43 3.86 11.95
CA GLU A 27 -1.13 3.71 10.66
C GLU A 27 -0.46 4.53 9.56
N ARG A 28 -0.05 5.78 9.84
CA ARG A 28 0.71 6.59 8.87
C ARG A 28 2.04 5.92 8.48
N LYS A 29 2.70 5.23 9.41
CA LYS A 29 3.90 4.45 9.13
C LYS A 29 3.59 3.22 8.26
N ALA A 30 2.45 2.57 8.48
CA ALA A 30 2.00 1.45 7.65
C ALA A 30 1.72 1.89 6.21
N LEU A 31 0.96 2.98 6.01
CA LEU A 31 0.70 3.53 4.66
C LEU A 31 2.01 3.87 3.92
N ARG A 32 3.00 4.45 4.61
CA ARG A 32 4.31 4.71 4.00
C ARG A 32 5.04 3.44 3.58
N LYS A 33 4.94 2.36 4.35
CA LYS A 33 5.52 1.06 4.01
C LYS A 33 4.81 0.46 2.80
N GLU A 34 3.49 0.54 2.75
CA GLU A 34 2.68 0.08 1.62
C GLU A 34 3.05 0.80 0.32
N VAL A 35 3.09 2.14 0.33
CA VAL A 35 3.51 2.95 -0.82
C VAL A 35 4.92 2.57 -1.30
N ARG A 36 5.85 2.31 -0.38
CA ARG A 36 7.22 1.89 -0.72
C ARG A 36 7.25 0.50 -1.34
N ALA A 37 6.46 -0.45 -0.81
CA ALA A 37 6.35 -1.79 -1.35
C ALA A 37 5.75 -1.78 -2.76
N ILE A 38 4.64 -1.05 -2.98
CA ILE A 38 4.02 -0.91 -4.30
C ILE A 38 5.01 -0.29 -5.31
N LYS A 39 5.71 0.77 -4.92
CA LYS A 39 6.74 1.39 -5.79
C LYS A 39 7.91 0.45 -6.08
N SER A 40 8.31 -0.37 -5.11
CA SER A 40 9.33 -1.40 -5.29
C SER A 40 8.85 -2.43 -6.31
N GLU A 41 7.64 -2.95 -6.15
CA GLU A 41 7.03 -3.95 -7.04
C GLU A 41 6.89 -3.45 -8.48
N LEU A 42 6.42 -2.21 -8.66
CA LEU A 42 6.36 -1.56 -9.98
C LEU A 42 7.74 -1.41 -10.63
N ARG A 43 8.80 -1.19 -9.82
CA ARG A 43 10.19 -1.10 -10.30
C ARG A 43 10.82 -2.46 -10.55
N SER A 44 10.49 -3.47 -9.74
CA SER A 44 11.06 -4.82 -9.83
C SER A 44 10.33 -5.75 -10.82
N THR A 45 9.46 -5.19 -11.66
CA THR A 45 8.99 -5.82 -12.92
C THR A 45 10.14 -6.19 -13.90
N GLY A 46 11.41 -5.97 -13.53
CA GLY A 46 12.63 -6.50 -14.19
C GLY A 46 13.57 -7.34 -13.29
N GLY A 47 13.19 -7.72 -12.07
CA GLY A 47 13.97 -8.60 -11.18
C GLY A 47 14.15 -8.03 -9.76
N GLY A 48 13.58 -8.71 -8.76
CA GLY A 48 13.94 -8.50 -7.34
C GLY A 48 12.77 -8.40 -6.36
N VAL A 49 12.57 -9.48 -5.60
CA VAL A 49 11.83 -9.64 -4.34
C VAL A 49 10.37 -9.12 -4.30
N TYR A 50 9.44 -10.07 -4.38
CA TYR A 50 8.01 -9.89 -4.10
C TYR A 50 7.73 -9.92 -2.60
N LEU A 51 7.82 -8.77 -1.93
CA LEU A 51 7.20 -8.61 -0.61
C LEU A 51 5.69 -8.40 -0.83
N SER A 52 4.88 -9.40 -0.49
CA SER A 52 3.43 -9.39 -0.66
C SER A 52 2.80 -8.13 -0.03
N VAL A 53 2.38 -7.20 -0.89
CA VAL A 53 1.57 -6.02 -0.55
C VAL A 53 0.29 -6.43 0.21
N GLY A 54 -0.22 -7.64 -0.05
CA GLY A 54 -1.41 -8.18 0.59
C GLY A 54 -1.31 -8.31 2.11
N ALA A 55 -0.14 -8.61 2.66
CA ALA A 55 0.03 -8.75 4.12
C ALA A 55 -0.13 -7.41 4.85
N ILE A 56 0.28 -6.30 4.24
CA ILE A 56 0.19 -4.96 4.84
C ILE A 56 -1.23 -4.40 4.77
N ILE A 57 -1.93 -4.64 3.65
CA ILE A 57 -3.34 -4.23 3.46
C ILE A 57 -4.26 -4.94 4.47
N ILE A 58 -4.06 -6.23 4.71
CA ILE A 58 -4.83 -7.00 5.70
C ILE A 58 -4.66 -6.41 7.10
N ILE A 59 -3.44 -6.02 7.47
CA ILE A 59 -3.16 -5.38 8.78
C ILE A 59 -3.89 -4.04 8.90
N ILE A 60 -3.98 -3.27 7.82
CA ILE A 60 -4.68 -1.96 7.81
C ILE A 60 -6.20 -2.15 7.89
N LEU A 61 -6.77 -3.11 7.16
CA LEU A 61 -8.19 -3.45 7.26
C LEU A 61 -8.59 -3.88 8.67
N LEU A 62 -7.73 -4.65 9.34
CA LEU A 62 -7.94 -5.02 10.75
C LEU A 62 -7.92 -3.80 11.68
N LEU A 63 -7.06 -2.81 11.43
CA LEU A 63 -7.01 -1.58 12.22
C LEU A 63 -8.26 -0.71 12.04
N ILE A 64 -8.86 -0.70 10.85
CA ILE A 64 -10.09 0.08 10.57
C ILE A 64 -11.34 -0.59 11.15
N LEU A 65 -11.40 -1.93 11.17
CA LEU A 65 -12.53 -2.69 11.76
C LEU A 65 -12.55 -2.67 13.30
N LEU A 66 -11.40 -2.44 13.93
CA LEU A 66 -11.23 -2.42 15.39
C LEU A 66 -11.29 -1.00 16.00
N LEU A 67 -11.30 0.04 15.15
CA LEU A 67 -11.51 1.43 15.54
C LEU A 67 -12.99 1.79 15.43
#